data_AF-A0A6S6SSA6-F1
#
_entry.id   AF-A0A6S6SSA6-F1
#
_cell.length_a   1.000
_cell.length_b   1.000
_cell.length_c   1.000
_cell.angle_alpha   90.00
_cell.angle_beta   90.00
_cell.angle_gamma   90.00
#
_symmetry.space_group_name_H-M   'P 1'
#
loop_
_entity.id
_entity.type
_entity.pdbx_description
1 polymer ?
#
loop_
_entity_poly.entity_id
_entity_poly.type
_entity_poly.pdbx_seq_one_letter_code
_entity_poly.pdbx_strand_id
1 'polypeptide(L)'
;MKNFTLTPENQEKFEKISKRYPKIDSMMLPTLWLVQEQEGWISPEAMITVSELLNTTPIRVYEVVTFYTMYNTKPTGTHHIEVCKTTSCMLCGSKEIIAYLEETLEIKPGETSADGQFTLSVVECLGSCGGAPMLAFNGDYVENLTVDKVKTLLKESSNGN
;
A
#
# COMPACT_ATOMS: atom_id res chain seq x y z
N MET A 1 -25.00 8.28 2.41
CA MET A 1 -23.98 7.38 1.84
C MET A 1 -22.98 8.28 1.13
N LYS A 2 -21.68 8.20 1.44
CA LYS A 2 -20.67 9.03 0.75
C LYS A 2 -20.43 8.39 -0.61
N ASN A 3 -20.78 9.08 -1.68
CA ASN A 3 -20.48 8.59 -3.03
C ASN A 3 -19.01 8.86 -3.32
N PHE A 4 -18.22 7.81 -3.51
CA PHE A 4 -16.84 7.94 -3.98
C PHE A 4 -16.84 8.35 -5.46
N THR A 5 -16.09 9.40 -5.79
CA THR A 5 -15.92 9.87 -7.18
C THR A 5 -14.44 10.11 -7.43
N LEU A 6 -13.97 9.78 -8.64
CA LEU A 6 -12.61 10.08 -9.05
C LEU A 6 -12.41 11.61 -9.14
N THR A 7 -11.25 12.08 -8.70
CA THR A 7 -10.84 13.47 -8.95
C THR A 7 -10.71 13.73 -10.46
N PRO A 8 -10.84 14.99 -10.91
CA PRO A 8 -10.68 15.33 -12.33
C PRO A 8 -9.34 14.85 -12.92
N GLU A 9 -8.26 14.92 -12.14
CA GLU A 9 -6.94 14.44 -12.55
C GLU A 9 -6.92 12.91 -12.73
N ASN A 10 -7.48 12.16 -11.79
CA ASN A 10 -7.55 10.70 -11.89
C ASN A 10 -8.51 10.24 -12.99
N GLN A 11 -9.52 11.04 -13.32
CA GLN A 11 -10.39 10.80 -14.46
C GLN A 11 -9.63 10.93 -15.79
N GLU A 12 -8.76 11.95 -15.94
CA GLU A 12 -7.89 12.06 -17.11
C GLU A 12 -6.90 10.89 -17.21
N LYS A 13 -6.31 10.47 -16.09
CA LYS A 13 -5.44 9.29 -16.04
C LYS A 13 -6.20 8.02 -16.44
N PHE A 14 -7.44 7.86 -15.97
CA PHE A 14 -8.31 6.75 -16.34
C PHE A 14 -8.57 6.71 -17.85
N GLU A 15 -8.92 7.85 -18.47
CA GLU A 15 -9.11 7.95 -19.92
C GLU A 15 -7.85 7.69 -20.72
N LYS A 16 -6.68 8.03 -20.18
CA LYS A 16 -5.39 7.73 -20.82
C LYS A 16 -5.06 6.24 -20.78
N ILE A 17 -5.35 5.58 -19.65
CA ILE A 17 -5.14 4.15 -19.46
C ILE A 17 -6.14 3.35 -20.31
N SER A 18 -7.37 3.85 -20.47
CA SER A 18 -8.41 3.15 -21.23
C SER A 18 -8.02 2.88 -22.68
N LYS A 19 -7.27 3.80 -23.29
CA LYS A 19 -6.74 3.66 -24.66
C LYS A 19 -5.74 2.51 -24.83
N ARG A 20 -5.18 1.98 -23.75
CA ARG A 20 -4.22 0.85 -23.79
C ARG A 20 -4.92 -0.50 -23.94
N TYR A 21 -6.21 -0.59 -23.63
CA TYR A 21 -6.93 -1.86 -23.57
C TYR A 21 -8.06 -1.91 -24.59
N PRO A 22 -8.25 -3.05 -25.29
CA PRO A 22 -9.35 -3.22 -26.24
C PRO A 22 -10.70 -3.41 -25.53
N LYS A 23 -10.71 -3.87 -24.27
CA LYS A 23 -11.90 -4.02 -23.44
C LYS A 23 -11.74 -3.24 -22.15
N ILE A 24 -12.82 -2.61 -21.70
CA ILE A 24 -12.78 -1.75 -20.51
C ILE A 24 -12.59 -2.55 -19.21
N ASP A 25 -13.15 -3.75 -19.11
CA ASP A 25 -12.99 -4.64 -17.95
C ASP A 25 -11.53 -4.99 -17.62
N SER A 26 -10.65 -4.93 -18.61
CA SER A 26 -9.24 -5.30 -18.51
C SER A 26 -8.41 -4.31 -17.69
N MET A 27 -8.93 -3.11 -17.44
CA MET A 27 -8.26 -2.08 -16.63
C MET A 27 -8.62 -2.13 -15.13
N MET A 28 -9.25 -3.22 -14.66
CA MET A 28 -9.58 -3.42 -13.25
C MET A 28 -8.44 -3.06 -12.29
N LEU A 29 -7.26 -3.62 -12.50
CA LEU A 29 -6.12 -3.40 -11.62
C LEU A 29 -5.63 -1.94 -11.65
N PRO A 30 -5.37 -1.34 -12.83
CA PRO A 30 -5.03 0.09 -12.92
C PRO A 30 -6.07 1.02 -12.28
N THR A 31 -7.37 0.75 -12.47
CA THR A 31 -8.42 1.59 -11.90
C THR A 31 -8.45 1.50 -10.38
N LEU A 32 -8.33 0.29 -9.82
CA LEU A 32 -8.24 0.10 -8.37
C LEU A 32 -7.00 0.78 -7.78
N TRP A 33 -5.89 0.80 -8.52
CA TRP A 33 -4.68 1.52 -8.11
C TRP A 33 -4.90 3.02 -8.04
N LEU A 34 -5.56 3.63 -9.04
CA LEU A 34 -5.91 5.06 -9.01
C LEU A 34 -6.81 5.43 -7.82
N VAL A 35 -7.75 4.56 -7.47
CA VAL A 35 -8.61 4.74 -6.28
C VAL A 35 -7.78 4.72 -5.01
N GLN A 36 -6.87 3.75 -4.88
CA GLN A 36 -6.00 3.63 -3.72
C GLN A 36 -5.03 4.81 -3.59
N GLU A 37 -4.47 5.32 -4.69
CA GLU A 37 -3.63 6.52 -4.66
C GLU A 37 -4.42 7.76 -4.21
N GLN A 38 -5.71 7.83 -4.51
CA GLN A 38 -6.56 8.95 -4.12
C GLN A 38 -6.94 8.95 -2.64
N GLU A 39 -7.34 7.80 -2.10
CA GLU A 39 -7.92 7.70 -0.75
C GLU A 39 -6.98 7.01 0.26
N GLY A 40 -5.87 6.43 -0.19
CA GLY A 40 -4.96 5.59 0.60
C GLY A 40 -5.43 4.13 0.75
N TRP A 41 -6.72 3.86 0.53
CA TRP A 41 -7.34 2.55 0.64
C TRP A 41 -8.58 2.44 -0.25
N ILE A 42 -9.11 1.22 -0.41
CA ILE A 42 -10.27 0.95 -1.26
C ILE A 42 -11.49 0.67 -0.38
N SER A 43 -12.37 1.67 -0.29
CA SER A 43 -13.65 1.54 0.42
C SER A 43 -14.66 0.70 -0.36
N PRO A 44 -15.66 0.09 0.31
CA PRO A 44 -16.75 -0.60 -0.38
C PRO A 44 -17.49 0.29 -1.38
N GLU A 45 -17.68 1.57 -1.07
CA GLU A 45 -18.29 2.54 -1.98
C GLU A 45 -17.45 2.77 -3.23
N ALA A 46 -16.12 2.85 -3.07
CA ALA A 46 -15.23 2.97 -4.21
C ALA A 46 -15.25 1.73 -5.11
N MET A 47 -15.39 0.53 -4.55
CA MET A 47 -15.56 -0.71 -5.33
C MET A 47 -16.82 -0.68 -6.19
N ILE A 48 -17.92 -0.11 -5.68
CA ILE A 48 -19.16 0.05 -6.45
C ILE A 48 -18.92 1.02 -7.61
N THR A 49 -18.34 2.19 -7.36
CA THR A 49 -18.00 3.16 -8.42
C THR A 49 -17.10 2.53 -9.50
N VAL A 50 -16.09 1.75 -9.11
CA VAL A 50 -15.22 1.05 -10.07
C VAL A 50 -16.00 0.02 -10.89
N SER A 51 -16.95 -0.69 -10.29
CA SER A 51 -17.78 -1.64 -11.02
C SER A 51 -18.64 -0.97 -12.11
N GLU A 52 -19.17 0.22 -11.81
CA GLU A 52 -19.94 1.03 -12.77
C GLU A 52 -19.05 1.56 -13.91
N LEU A 53 -17.86 2.06 -13.58
CA LEU A 53 -16.89 2.57 -14.57
C LEU A 53 -16.43 1.48 -15.56
N LEU A 54 -16.26 0.26 -15.07
CA LEU A 54 -15.75 -0.86 -15.85
C LEU A 54 -16.85 -1.74 -16.45
N ASN A 55 -18.12 -1.35 -16.28
CA ASN A 55 -19.29 -2.10 -16.73
C ASN A 55 -19.24 -3.58 -16.29
N THR A 56 -18.96 -3.80 -14.99
CA THR A 56 -18.83 -5.12 -14.38
C THR A 56 -19.62 -5.19 -13.07
N THR A 57 -19.59 -6.34 -12.40
CA THR A 57 -20.32 -6.54 -11.14
C THR A 57 -19.46 -6.14 -9.93
N PRO A 58 -20.06 -5.59 -8.85
CA PRO A 58 -19.32 -5.29 -7.63
C PRO A 58 -18.59 -6.50 -7.03
N ILE A 59 -19.20 -7.70 -7.15
CA ILE A 59 -18.57 -8.93 -6.65
C ILE A 59 -17.27 -9.25 -7.38
N ARG A 60 -17.19 -8.98 -8.68
CA ARG A 60 -15.96 -9.18 -9.46
C ARG A 60 -14.84 -8.24 -9.01
N VAL A 61 -15.18 -7.01 -8.63
CA VAL A 61 -14.22 -6.05 -8.05
C VAL A 61 -13.73 -6.56 -6.70
N TYR A 62 -14.64 -7.05 -5.86
CA TYR A 62 -14.32 -7.59 -4.54
C TYR A 62 -13.40 -8.82 -4.60
N GLU A 63 -13.63 -9.73 -5.56
CA GLU A 63 -12.74 -10.87 -5.82
C GLU A 63 -11.30 -10.41 -6.11
N VAL A 64 -11.14 -9.36 -6.93
CA VAL A 64 -9.82 -8.85 -7.30
C VAL A 64 -9.14 -8.14 -6.14
N VAL A 65 -9.87 -7.30 -5.41
CA VAL A 65 -9.33 -6.57 -4.25
C VAL A 65 -8.89 -7.54 -3.14
N THR A 66 -9.64 -8.62 -2.91
CA THR A 66 -9.28 -9.63 -1.91
C THR A 66 -8.16 -10.56 -2.37
N PHE A 67 -7.95 -10.72 -3.68
CA PHE A 67 -6.91 -11.57 -4.24
C PHE A 67 -5.52 -10.91 -4.21
N TYR A 68 -5.41 -9.62 -4.53
CA TYR A 68 -4.13 -8.91 -4.56
C TYR A 68 -3.85 -8.19 -3.23
N THR A 69 -2.81 -8.62 -2.54
CA THR A 69 -2.41 -8.11 -1.22
C THR A 69 -2.01 -6.64 -1.20
N MET A 70 -1.71 -6.04 -2.36
CA MET A 70 -1.35 -4.63 -2.47
C MET A 70 -2.56 -3.70 -2.25
N TYR A 71 -3.78 -4.21 -2.41
CA TYR A 71 -4.98 -3.40 -2.24
C TYR A 71 -5.41 -3.37 -0.78
N ASN A 72 -5.35 -2.18 -0.19
CA ASN A 72 -5.72 -1.95 1.21
C ASN A 72 -7.24 -1.89 1.34
N THR A 73 -7.83 -2.85 2.04
CA THR A 73 -9.28 -2.89 2.32
C THR A 73 -9.67 -2.19 3.62
N LYS A 74 -8.68 -1.68 4.35
CA LYS A 74 -8.83 -0.91 5.59
C LYS A 74 -8.10 0.42 5.46
N PRO A 75 -8.54 1.47 6.17
CA PRO A 75 -7.82 2.73 6.22
C PRO A 75 -6.36 2.52 6.66
N THR A 76 -5.43 2.94 5.82
CA THR A 76 -4.01 3.02 6.15
C THR A 76 -3.66 4.41 6.65
N GLY A 77 -2.58 4.50 7.42
CA GLY A 77 -2.01 5.78 7.81
C GLY A 77 -1.35 6.48 6.63
N THR A 78 -0.88 7.71 6.87
CA THR A 78 -0.16 8.53 5.88
C THR A 78 1.08 7.83 5.32
N HIS A 79 1.71 6.98 6.12
CA HIS A 79 2.91 6.25 5.77
C HIS A 79 2.72 4.73 5.94
N HIS A 80 2.87 3.99 4.85
CA HIS A 80 2.81 2.54 4.84
C HIS A 80 4.23 1.98 4.83
N ILE A 81 4.57 1.26 5.91
CA ILE A 81 5.87 0.61 6.10
C ILE A 81 5.70 -0.88 5.82
N GLU A 82 6.35 -1.38 4.77
CA GLU A 82 6.30 -2.77 4.36
C GLU A 82 7.66 -3.44 4.58
N VAL A 83 7.78 -4.29 5.60
CA VAL A 83 9.05 -4.94 5.95
C VAL A 83 9.10 -6.36 5.42
N CYS A 84 10.16 -6.70 4.69
CA CYS A 84 10.37 -8.05 4.15
C CYS A 84 10.81 -9.02 5.26
N LYS A 85 10.04 -10.09 5.49
CA LYS A 85 10.38 -11.18 6.44
C LYS A 85 10.99 -12.43 5.79
N THR A 86 11.17 -12.44 4.47
CA THR A 86 11.68 -13.62 3.73
C THR A 86 13.11 -13.97 4.13
N THR A 87 13.54 -15.21 3.87
CA THR A 87 14.80 -15.80 4.34
C THR A 87 16.03 -14.89 4.23
N SER A 88 16.28 -14.25 3.09
CA SER A 88 17.44 -13.37 2.92
C SER A 88 17.42 -12.19 3.90
N CYS A 89 16.28 -11.50 4.02
CA CYS A 89 16.12 -10.41 4.98
C CYS A 89 16.14 -10.93 6.42
N MET A 90 15.56 -12.09 6.69
CA MET A 90 15.58 -12.71 8.01
C MET A 90 17.01 -13.01 8.49
N LEU A 91 17.84 -13.58 7.61
CA LEU A 91 19.25 -13.88 7.90
C LEU A 91 20.08 -12.62 8.15
N CYS A 92 19.72 -11.51 7.51
CA CYS A 92 20.35 -10.21 7.68
C CYS A 92 19.74 -9.35 8.81
N GLY A 93 18.85 -9.90 9.63
CA GLY A 93 18.34 -9.23 10.83
C GLY A 93 17.00 -8.49 10.70
N SER A 94 16.17 -8.77 9.69
CA SER A 94 14.87 -8.09 9.55
C SER A 94 13.92 -8.29 10.74
N LYS A 95 14.08 -9.37 11.52
CA LYS A 95 13.32 -9.56 12.77
C LYS A 95 13.61 -8.49 13.81
N GLU A 96 14.85 -8.04 13.93
CA GLU A 96 15.23 -6.98 14.86
C GLU A 96 14.61 -5.64 14.43
N ILE A 97 14.54 -5.40 13.13
CA ILE A 97 13.88 -4.22 12.56
C ILE A 97 12.36 -4.24 12.83
N ILE A 98 11.70 -5.39 12.64
CA ILE A 98 10.26 -5.53 12.91
C ILE A 98 9.99 -5.30 14.39
N ALA A 99 10.74 -5.95 15.29
CA ALA A 99 10.57 -5.79 16.73
C ALA A 99 10.79 -4.33 17.18
N TYR A 100 11.79 -3.66 16.61
CA TYR A 100 12.05 -2.25 16.88
C TYR A 100 10.88 -1.35 16.43
N LEU A 101 10.28 -1.62 15.27
CA LEU A 101 9.13 -0.90 14.77
C LEU A 101 7.88 -1.14 15.64
N GLU A 102 7.64 -2.39 16.05
CA GLU A 102 6.52 -2.73 16.95
C GLU A 102 6.64 -2.02 18.30
N GLU A 103 7.85 -1.97 18.90
CA GLU A 103 8.10 -1.29 20.17
C GLU A 103 8.00 0.24 20.05
N THR A 104 8.54 0.81 18.96
CA THR A 104 8.58 2.28 18.78
C THR A 104 7.23 2.86 18.42
N LEU A 105 6.45 2.15 17.60
CA LEU A 105 5.15 2.62 17.12
C LEU A 105 3.97 2.07 17.95
N GLU A 106 4.24 1.16 18.90
CA GLU A 106 3.25 0.48 19.75
C GLU A 106 2.12 -0.21 18.94
N ILE A 107 2.47 -0.76 17.77
CA ILE A 107 1.55 -1.45 16.85
C ILE A 107 2.05 -2.84 16.47
N LYS A 108 1.13 -3.71 16.05
CA LYS A 108 1.47 -4.99 15.45
C LYS A 108 1.43 -4.94 13.91
N PRO A 109 2.04 -5.91 13.22
CA PRO A 109 1.89 -6.10 11.78
C PRO A 109 0.41 -6.17 11.38
N GLY A 110 0.00 -5.29 10.47
CA GLY A 110 -1.37 -5.13 9.99
C GLY A 110 -2.17 -4.06 10.73
N GLU A 111 -1.58 -3.36 11.71
CA GLU A 111 -2.20 -2.28 12.45
C GLU A 111 -1.63 -0.91 12.05
N THR A 112 -2.42 0.12 12.35
CA THR A 112 -2.09 1.53 12.12
C THR A 112 -1.92 2.21 13.48
N SER A 113 -0.95 3.09 13.61
CA SER A 113 -0.67 3.81 14.85
C SER A 113 -1.86 4.66 15.29
N ALA A 114 -1.97 4.93 16.59
CA ALA A 114 -3.06 5.73 17.15
C ALA A 114 -3.13 7.14 16.55
N ASP A 115 -1.98 7.69 16.15
CA ASP A 115 -1.87 8.99 15.48
C ASP A 115 -2.30 8.97 14.01
N GLY A 116 -2.60 7.78 13.45
CA GLY A 116 -2.99 7.62 12.05
C GLY A 116 -1.86 7.87 11.05
N GLN A 117 -0.61 7.99 11.51
CA GLN A 117 0.53 8.34 10.65
C GLN A 117 1.19 7.12 10.03
N PHE A 118 1.33 6.01 10.76
CA PHE A 118 2.09 4.85 10.30
C PHE A 118 1.25 3.59 10.28
N THR A 119 1.30 2.82 9.19
CA THR A 119 0.80 1.45 9.11
C THR A 119 1.96 0.50 8.92
N LEU A 120 2.09 -0.49 9.80
CA LEU A 120 3.12 -1.51 9.70
C LEU A 120 2.55 -2.74 8.99
N SER A 121 3.18 -3.19 7.92
CA SER A 121 2.86 -4.43 7.22
C SER A 121 4.10 -5.29 7.07
N VAL A 122 3.97 -6.56 7.42
CA VAL A 122 5.06 -7.52 7.21
C VAL A 122 4.74 -8.31 5.94
N VAL A 123 5.56 -8.10 4.93
CA VAL A 123 5.36 -8.61 3.58
C VAL A 123 6.35 -9.71 3.24
N GLU A 124 6.07 -10.42 2.16
CA GLU A 124 6.98 -11.43 1.60
C GLU A 124 8.11 -10.73 0.80
N CYS A 125 8.66 -11.41 -0.21
CA CYS A 125 9.83 -10.91 -0.93
C CYS A 125 9.50 -9.70 -1.83
N LEU A 126 10.15 -8.57 -1.56
CA LEU A 126 10.06 -7.35 -2.37
C LEU A 126 11.10 -7.30 -3.52
N GLY A 127 11.88 -8.36 -3.70
CA GLY A 127 12.81 -8.51 -4.83
C GLY A 127 14.16 -7.81 -4.68
N SER A 128 14.41 -7.03 -3.62
CA SER A 128 15.73 -6.43 -3.36
C SER A 128 16.57 -7.24 -2.36
N CYS A 129 16.86 -8.49 -2.71
CA CYS A 129 17.66 -9.37 -1.84
C CYS A 129 19.13 -8.92 -1.74
N GLY A 130 19.65 -8.16 -2.71
CA GLY A 130 21.02 -7.65 -2.69
C GLY A 130 21.27 -6.58 -1.63
N GLY A 131 20.22 -5.84 -1.24
CA GLY A 131 20.24 -4.82 -0.20
C GLY A 131 19.61 -5.27 1.12
N ALA A 132 19.55 -6.58 1.41
CA ALA A 132 18.95 -7.09 2.63
C ALA A 132 19.70 -6.64 3.90
N PRO A 133 19.02 -6.31 5.02
CA PRO A 133 17.56 -6.25 5.17
C PRO A 133 16.99 -4.97 4.55
N MET A 134 15.78 -5.06 3.98
CA MET A 134 15.12 -3.95 3.29
C MET A 134 13.63 -3.82 3.67
N LEU A 135 13.08 -2.63 3.47
CA LEU A 135 11.67 -2.30 3.61
C LEU A 135 11.24 -1.40 2.45
N ALA A 136 9.94 -1.36 2.16
CA ALA A 136 9.36 -0.31 1.34
C ALA A 136 8.65 0.71 2.25
N PHE A 137 8.85 1.99 1.95
CA PHE A 137 8.21 3.11 2.62
C PHE A 137 7.41 3.89 1.58
N ASN A 138 6.07 3.79 1.61
CA ASN A 138 5.18 4.34 0.58
C ASN A 138 5.52 3.92 -0.85
N GLY A 139 6.04 2.71 -1.03
CA GLY A 139 6.48 2.18 -2.31
C GLY A 139 7.96 2.42 -2.65
N ASP A 140 8.66 3.29 -1.91
CA ASP A 140 10.10 3.52 -2.11
C ASP A 140 10.94 2.50 -1.33
N TYR A 141 11.89 1.87 -2.01
CA TYR A 141 12.74 0.85 -1.39
C TYR A 141 13.87 1.47 -0.57
N VAL A 142 13.94 1.09 0.70
CA VAL A 142 15.02 1.45 1.62
C VAL A 142 15.83 0.20 1.94
N GLU A 143 17.08 0.19 1.49
CA GLU A 143 17.98 -0.96 1.54
C GLU A 143 19.10 -0.80 2.59
N ASN A 144 19.74 -1.93 2.91
CA ASN A 144 20.84 -2.05 3.89
C ASN A 144 20.44 -1.41 5.22
N LEU A 145 19.27 -1.81 5.73
CA LEU A 145 18.68 -1.23 6.93
C LEU A 145 19.51 -1.57 8.16
N THR A 146 19.56 -0.59 9.05
CA THR A 146 19.98 -0.75 10.43
C THR A 146 18.94 -0.09 11.32
N VAL A 147 18.88 -0.45 12.60
CA VAL A 147 17.96 0.18 13.56
C VAL A 147 18.13 1.71 13.57
N ASP A 148 19.37 2.20 13.43
CA ASP A 148 19.64 3.64 13.40
C ASP A 148 19.15 4.32 12.12
N LYS A 149 19.22 3.65 10.96
CA LYS A 149 18.60 4.16 9.73
C LYS A 149 17.08 4.25 9.86
N VAL A 150 16.46 3.23 10.46
CA VAL A 150 15.00 3.22 10.68
C VAL A 150 14.59 4.34 11.64
N LYS A 151 15.37 4.60 12.70
CA LYS A 151 15.18 5.77 13.59
C LYS A 151 15.20 7.09 12.82
N THR A 152 16.19 7.27 11.96
CA THR A 152 16.32 8.49 11.15
C THR A 152 15.12 8.64 10.21
N LEU A 153 14.74 7.55 9.53
CA LEU A 153 13.59 7.53 8.63
C LEU A 153 12.31 7.95 9.36
N LEU A 154 12.01 7.36 10.52
CA LEU A 154 10.82 7.71 11.30
C LEU A 154 10.81 9.18 11.74
N LYS A 155 11.97 9.72 12.13
CA LYS A 155 12.10 11.13 12.55
C LYS A 155 11.90 12.10 11.39
N GLU A 156 12.46 11.79 10.23
CA GLU A 156 12.29 12.61 9.02
C GLU A 156 10.82 12.64 8.60
N SER A 157 10.14 11.48 8.62
CA SER A 157 8.72 11.39 8.33
C SER A 157 7.83 12.10 9.34
N SER A 158 8.18 12.10 10.64
CA SER A 158 7.40 12.84 11.66
C SER A 158 7.60 14.37 11.61
N ASN A 159 8.69 14.84 11.00
CA ASN A 159 9.02 16.28 10.91
C ASN A 159 8.66 16.89 9.54
N GLY A 160 8.38 16.08 8.53
CA GLY A 160 7.98 16.50 7.19
C GLY A 160 6.46 16.63 7.07
N ASN A 161 5.92 17.73 7.60
CA ASN A 161 4.64 18.30 7.13
C ASN A 161 4.90 19.36 6.06
#